data_AF-A0A561UAH6-F1
#
_entry.id   AF-A0A561UAH6-F1
#
_cell.length_a   1.000
_cell.length_b   1.000
_cell.length_c   1.000
_cell.angle_alpha   90.00
_cell.angle_beta   90.00
_cell.angle_gamma   90.00
#
_symmetry.space_group_name_H-M   'P 1'
#
loop_
_entity.id
_entity.type
_entity.pdbx_description
1 polymer ?
#
loop_
_entity_poly.entity_id
_entity_poly.type
_entity_poly.pdbx_seq_one_letter_code
_entity_poly.pdbx_strand_id
1 'polypeptide(L)'
;MSQQYGGGVPPRPVGPPPVPKRQGSAPALPARPTAPPLVPALPSGAPGAAPRRPPLSAPAVAIPPGSTGHFVLPTGAPVQLPPATPSPAQHVGPLAVLLIGPAGAGKTTVARHWAERRSVPTAHISLDDVREWVQSGFANPQSGWNSDTEAQYRLARRTCGFACRNYLANGISCIIDDAVFPDRPAIGLGGWKRHIGPGMIPVILLPGLDTVLARNARRSGNRRLSDEQVALIHGRMAGWYNSGLPIIDNTQLDVAETAAALDRMIAARLAGRPVR
;
A
#
# COMPACT_ATOMS: atom_id res chain seq x y z
N MET A 1 2.73 72.39 42.16
CA MET A 1 2.82 71.49 43.33
C MET A 1 3.19 70.11 42.84
N SER A 2 4.45 69.77 43.05
CA SER A 2 5.06 68.48 42.72
C SER A 2 4.71 67.44 43.79
N GLN A 3 4.53 66.18 43.42
CA GLN A 3 5.14 65.05 44.15
C GLN A 3 5.19 63.78 43.30
N GLN A 4 6.41 63.30 43.08
CA GLN A 4 6.80 61.94 42.68
C GLN A 4 6.75 61.00 43.89
N TYR A 5 6.62 59.70 43.63
CA TYR A 5 7.42 58.55 44.13
C TYR A 5 6.59 57.27 43.85
N GLY A 6 7.03 56.36 42.98
CA GLY A 6 7.91 55.21 43.29
C GLY A 6 7.07 54.09 43.92
N GLY A 7 6.77 52.96 43.27
CA GLY A 7 7.67 51.96 42.68
C GLY A 7 7.49 50.65 43.47
N GLY A 8 7.03 49.57 42.83
CA GLY A 8 6.89 48.25 43.47
C GLY A 8 6.21 47.21 42.57
N VAL A 9 7.01 46.48 41.79
CA VAL A 9 6.55 45.35 40.95
C VAL A 9 6.53 44.07 41.80
N PRO A 10 5.49 43.20 41.68
CA PRO A 10 5.33 42.00 42.51
C PRO A 10 6.39 40.91 42.26
N PRO A 11 6.67 40.06 43.26
CA PRO A 11 7.75 39.07 43.21
C PRO A 11 7.50 37.95 42.19
N ARG A 12 8.57 37.57 41.48
CA ARG A 12 8.62 36.42 40.56
C ARG A 12 8.70 35.08 41.32
N PRO A 13 8.13 33.99 40.78
CA PRO A 13 8.16 32.67 41.40
C PRO A 13 9.57 32.07 41.45
N VAL A 14 9.82 31.32 42.52
CA VAL A 14 11.08 30.66 42.86
C VAL A 14 11.37 29.53 41.88
N GLY A 15 12.53 29.58 41.21
CA GLY A 15 13.00 28.54 40.31
C GLY A 15 13.48 27.27 41.04
N PRO A 16 13.57 26.13 40.34
CA PRO A 16 13.99 24.85 40.93
C PRO A 16 15.46 24.87 41.41
N PRO A 17 15.81 23.99 42.38
CA PRO A 17 17.12 23.98 43.00
C PRO A 17 18.26 23.56 42.05
N PRO A 18 19.51 23.98 42.31
CA PRO A 18 20.65 23.74 41.43
C PRO A 18 21.12 22.28 41.47
N VAL A 19 21.39 21.73 40.28
CA VAL A 19 21.99 20.40 40.06
C VAL A 19 23.51 20.48 40.37
N PRO A 20 24.08 19.52 41.13
CA PRO A 20 25.52 19.54 41.43
C PRO A 20 26.38 19.29 40.19
N LYS A 21 27.42 20.12 40.02
CA LYS A 21 28.42 20.03 38.95
C LYS A 21 29.25 18.74 39.10
N ARG A 22 29.18 17.84 38.12
CA ARG A 22 30.17 16.75 37.97
C ARG A 22 31.46 17.32 37.38
N GLN A 23 32.56 17.09 38.09
CA GLN A 23 33.92 17.33 37.62
C GLN A 23 34.26 16.37 36.46
N GLY A 24 35.01 16.87 35.51
CA GLY A 24 35.14 16.32 34.16
C GLY A 24 35.94 15.03 34.02
N SER A 25 35.67 14.34 32.92
CA SER A 25 36.55 13.40 32.25
C SER A 25 36.53 13.72 30.74
N ALA A 26 37.72 13.78 30.16
CA ALA A 26 38.00 14.19 28.77
C ALA A 26 37.44 13.21 27.72
N PRO A 27 37.25 13.64 26.46
CA PRO A 27 36.56 12.85 25.44
C PRO A 27 37.46 11.74 24.85
N ALA A 28 36.95 10.51 24.85
CA ALA A 28 37.58 9.38 24.16
C ALA A 28 37.19 9.35 22.68
N LEU A 29 38.21 9.38 21.79
CA LEU A 29 38.08 9.14 20.36
C LEU A 29 37.81 7.64 20.09
N PRO A 30 37.04 7.28 19.05
CA PRO A 30 36.86 5.88 18.67
C PRO A 30 38.14 5.32 18.01
N ALA A 31 38.68 4.25 18.59
CA ALA A 31 39.81 3.51 18.03
C ALA A 31 39.39 2.72 16.76
N ARG A 32 40.27 2.73 15.75
CA ARG A 32 40.14 1.97 14.49
C ARG A 32 40.19 0.45 14.75
N PRO A 33 39.51 -0.39 13.94
CA PRO A 33 39.69 -1.84 13.99
C PRO A 33 41.11 -2.22 13.55
N THR A 34 41.81 -2.97 14.39
CA THR A 34 43.12 -3.56 14.14
C THR A 34 43.03 -4.75 13.18
N ALA A 35 43.90 -4.80 12.19
CA ALA A 35 44.05 -5.94 11.28
C ALA A 35 44.52 -7.20 12.04
N PRO A 36 44.03 -8.41 11.66
CA PRO A 36 44.52 -9.65 12.25
C PRO A 36 45.96 -9.97 11.76
N PRO A 37 46.76 -10.67 12.58
CA PRO A 37 48.17 -10.94 12.29
C PRO A 37 48.36 -11.95 11.14
N LEU A 38 49.40 -11.73 10.34
CA LEU A 38 49.90 -12.67 9.34
C LEU A 38 50.41 -13.95 10.01
N VAL A 39 49.84 -15.08 9.62
CA VAL A 39 50.24 -16.43 10.08
C VAL A 39 51.29 -17.00 9.12
N PRO A 40 52.34 -17.69 9.59
CA PRO A 40 53.44 -18.17 8.73
C PRO A 40 53.01 -19.28 7.77
N ALA A 41 53.56 -19.27 6.55
CA ALA A 41 53.38 -20.32 5.56
C ALA A 41 54.09 -21.62 5.98
N LEU A 42 53.42 -22.77 5.82
CA LEU A 42 53.98 -24.12 5.95
C LEU A 42 53.73 -24.94 4.67
N PRO A 43 54.60 -25.92 4.36
CA PRO A 43 54.86 -26.39 3.00
C PRO A 43 53.89 -27.46 2.49
N SER A 44 53.88 -27.56 1.16
CA SER A 44 53.08 -28.45 0.31
C SER A 44 53.13 -29.94 0.68
N GLY A 45 51.95 -30.54 0.81
CA GLY A 45 51.73 -32.00 0.74
C GLY A 45 50.43 -32.30 0.00
N ALA A 46 50.49 -33.19 -0.99
CA ALA A 46 49.35 -33.75 -1.72
C ALA A 46 49.19 -35.24 -1.37
N PRO A 47 48.13 -35.97 -1.77
CA PRO A 47 46.71 -35.61 -1.94
C PRO A 47 45.78 -36.57 -1.14
N GLY A 48 44.66 -36.07 -0.59
CA GLY A 48 43.61 -36.90 0.00
C GLY A 48 42.27 -36.66 -0.70
N ALA A 49 41.76 -37.66 -1.42
CA ALA A 49 40.54 -37.58 -2.22
C ALA A 49 39.28 -37.43 -1.33
N ALA A 50 38.64 -36.26 -1.39
CA ALA A 50 37.29 -36.06 -0.87
C ALA A 50 36.25 -36.42 -1.96
N PRO A 51 35.13 -37.09 -1.62
CA PRO A 51 34.15 -37.54 -2.61
C PRO A 51 33.43 -36.35 -3.26
N ARG A 52 33.51 -36.25 -4.59
CA ARG A 52 32.82 -35.24 -5.40
C ARG A 52 31.30 -35.47 -5.32
N ARG A 53 30.55 -34.51 -4.77
CA ARG A 53 29.10 -34.43 -4.97
C ARG A 53 28.83 -34.13 -6.46
N PRO A 54 27.91 -34.85 -7.14
CA PRO A 54 27.53 -34.52 -8.50
C PRO A 54 26.79 -33.16 -8.51
N PRO A 55 27.03 -32.30 -9.51
CA PRO A 55 26.27 -31.07 -9.64
C PRO A 55 24.81 -31.41 -10.00
N LEU A 56 23.87 -30.89 -9.21
CA LEU A 56 22.46 -30.90 -9.56
C LEU A 56 22.25 -29.95 -10.74
N SER A 57 22.12 -30.49 -11.94
CA SER A 57 21.71 -29.73 -13.12
C SER A 57 20.24 -29.30 -12.95
N ALA A 58 20.01 -28.03 -12.65
CA ALA A 58 18.67 -27.45 -12.76
C ALA A 58 18.29 -27.36 -14.25
N PRO A 59 17.06 -27.74 -14.65
CA PRO A 59 16.63 -27.60 -16.02
C PRO A 59 16.52 -26.11 -16.38
N ALA A 60 17.24 -25.69 -17.40
CA ALA A 60 17.16 -24.33 -17.95
C ALA A 60 15.87 -24.19 -18.75
N VAL A 61 14.87 -23.51 -18.19
CA VAL A 61 13.65 -23.13 -18.90
C VAL A 61 13.96 -21.90 -19.77
N ALA A 62 13.64 -21.98 -21.05
CA ALA A 62 13.87 -20.91 -22.02
C ALA A 62 13.02 -19.66 -21.70
N ILE A 63 13.64 -18.48 -21.78
CA ILE A 63 13.07 -17.18 -21.40
C ILE A 63 12.59 -16.44 -22.67
N PRO A 64 11.31 -16.03 -22.77
CA PRO A 64 10.87 -15.09 -23.79
C PRO A 64 11.37 -13.66 -23.47
N PRO A 65 11.85 -12.87 -24.44
CA PRO A 65 12.32 -11.52 -24.19
C PRO A 65 11.17 -10.58 -23.81
N GLY A 66 11.32 -9.88 -22.67
CA GLY A 66 10.39 -8.82 -22.23
C GLY A 66 9.91 -8.87 -20.77
N SER A 67 10.32 -9.87 -19.98
CA SER A 67 9.87 -9.98 -18.58
C SER A 67 10.71 -9.11 -17.63
N THR A 68 10.11 -8.08 -17.05
CA THR A 68 10.73 -7.29 -15.96
C THR A 68 10.89 -8.17 -14.71
N GLY A 69 12.10 -8.63 -14.42
CA GLY A 69 12.53 -9.18 -13.12
C GLY A 69 11.53 -10.12 -12.44
N HIS A 70 11.51 -11.38 -12.83
CA HIS A 70 10.69 -12.40 -12.18
C HIS A 70 11.57 -13.49 -11.58
N PHE A 71 11.49 -13.61 -10.25
CA PHE A 71 11.56 -14.93 -9.63
C PHE A 71 10.45 -15.76 -10.28
N VAL A 72 10.80 -16.80 -11.04
CA VAL A 72 9.82 -17.78 -11.50
C VAL A 72 9.44 -18.57 -10.26
N LEU A 73 8.34 -18.19 -9.61
CA LEU A 73 7.72 -19.08 -8.65
C LEU A 73 7.36 -20.35 -9.42
N PRO A 74 7.74 -21.54 -8.93
CA PRO A 74 7.16 -22.76 -9.45
C PRO A 74 5.65 -22.58 -9.47
N THR A 75 4.98 -22.98 -10.55
CA THR A 75 3.54 -23.25 -10.50
C THR A 75 3.34 -24.37 -9.50
N GLY A 76 3.35 -24.03 -8.21
CA GLY A 76 2.93 -24.93 -7.16
C GLY A 76 1.52 -25.40 -7.51
N ALA A 77 1.21 -26.63 -7.14
CA ALA A 77 -0.16 -27.12 -7.26
C ALA A 77 -1.10 -26.08 -6.63
N PRO A 78 -2.26 -25.77 -7.26
CA PRO A 78 -3.26 -24.91 -6.66
C PRO A 78 -3.49 -25.32 -5.22
N VAL A 79 -3.59 -24.34 -4.33
CA VAL A 79 -3.93 -24.64 -2.94
C VAL A 79 -5.32 -25.26 -2.97
N GLN A 80 -5.44 -26.50 -2.49
CA GLN A 80 -6.72 -27.18 -2.46
C GLN A 80 -7.62 -26.48 -1.46
N LEU A 81 -8.47 -25.58 -1.95
CA LEU A 81 -9.48 -24.91 -1.15
C LEU A 81 -10.63 -25.89 -0.90
N PRO A 82 -11.31 -25.80 0.26
CA PRO A 82 -12.56 -26.50 0.47
C PRO A 82 -13.52 -26.19 -0.69
N PRO A 83 -14.31 -27.17 -1.17
CA PRO A 83 -15.26 -26.91 -2.24
C PRO A 83 -16.19 -25.79 -1.83
N ALA A 84 -16.24 -24.72 -2.63
CA ALA A 84 -17.20 -23.65 -2.43
C ALA A 84 -18.62 -24.24 -2.54
N THR A 85 -19.52 -23.86 -1.64
CA THR A 85 -20.94 -24.17 -1.79
C THR A 85 -21.41 -23.57 -3.12
N PRO A 86 -21.95 -24.37 -4.05
CA PRO A 86 -22.38 -23.85 -5.34
C PRO A 86 -23.53 -22.86 -5.12
N SER A 87 -23.25 -21.57 -5.32
CA SER A 87 -24.27 -20.53 -5.34
C SER A 87 -24.80 -20.38 -6.76
N PRO A 88 -26.12 -20.33 -6.98
CA PRO A 88 -26.72 -20.29 -8.32
C PRO A 88 -26.54 -18.95 -9.06
N ALA A 89 -25.61 -18.08 -8.64
CA ALA A 89 -25.37 -16.79 -9.26
C ALA A 89 -24.45 -16.91 -10.49
N GLN A 90 -25.05 -16.62 -11.64
CA GLN A 90 -24.51 -16.68 -13.00
C GLN A 90 -23.36 -15.67 -13.23
N HIS A 91 -22.10 -16.04 -12.98
CA HIS A 91 -20.95 -15.37 -13.60
C HIS A 91 -19.82 -16.35 -13.95
N VAL A 92 -19.26 -16.13 -15.14
CA VAL A 92 -18.17 -16.89 -15.77
C VAL A 92 -16.85 -16.51 -15.07
N GLY A 93 -16.46 -17.26 -14.04
CA GLY A 93 -15.15 -17.15 -13.37
C GLY A 93 -15.01 -16.05 -12.31
N PRO A 94 -13.91 -16.08 -11.53
CA PRO A 94 -13.64 -15.10 -10.47
C PRO A 94 -13.36 -13.70 -11.05
N LEU A 95 -13.76 -12.67 -10.32
CA LEU A 95 -13.68 -11.26 -10.75
C LEU A 95 -12.53 -10.52 -10.04
N ALA A 96 -11.95 -9.53 -10.70
CA ALA A 96 -11.02 -8.58 -10.08
C ALA A 96 -11.53 -7.14 -10.24
N VAL A 97 -11.77 -6.47 -9.12
CA VAL A 97 -12.26 -5.09 -9.05
C VAL A 97 -11.20 -4.20 -8.43
N LEU A 98 -10.87 -3.09 -9.08
CA LEU A 98 -10.00 -2.05 -8.52
C LEU A 98 -10.86 -0.83 -8.15
N LEU A 99 -11.01 -0.59 -6.85
CA LEU A 99 -11.75 0.52 -6.28
C LEU A 99 -10.81 1.72 -6.03
N ILE A 100 -11.02 2.79 -6.79
CA ILE A 100 -10.18 3.99 -6.85
C ILE A 100 -10.91 5.15 -6.17
N GLY A 101 -10.19 6.15 -5.67
CA GLY A 101 -10.80 7.37 -5.11
C GLY A 101 -9.90 8.09 -4.10
N PRO A 102 -10.26 9.31 -3.68
CA PRO A 102 -9.47 10.09 -2.73
C PRO A 102 -9.44 9.48 -1.32
N ALA A 103 -8.56 9.98 -0.45
CA ALA A 103 -8.67 9.75 0.98
C ALA A 103 -10.06 10.19 1.46
N GLY A 104 -10.66 9.50 2.43
CA GLY A 104 -12.02 9.82 2.92
C GLY A 104 -13.18 9.37 2.02
N ALA A 105 -12.95 8.86 0.79
CA ALA A 105 -14.03 8.39 -0.10
C ALA A 105 -14.79 7.14 0.40
N GLY A 106 -14.25 6.43 1.39
CA GLY A 106 -14.84 5.20 1.94
C GLY A 106 -14.40 3.91 1.25
N LYS A 107 -13.37 3.94 0.39
CA LYS A 107 -12.90 2.79 -0.40
C LYS A 107 -12.70 1.51 0.43
N THR A 108 -11.86 1.56 1.44
CA THR A 108 -11.52 0.40 2.27
C THR A 108 -12.75 -0.17 2.99
N THR A 109 -13.62 0.71 3.50
CA THR A 109 -14.87 0.32 4.16
C THR A 109 -15.85 -0.34 3.20
N VAL A 110 -16.06 0.25 2.02
CA VAL A 110 -16.94 -0.29 0.98
C VAL A 110 -16.38 -1.59 0.41
N ALA A 111 -15.08 -1.66 0.14
CA ALA A 111 -14.43 -2.86 -0.38
C ALA A 111 -14.56 -4.05 0.58
N ARG A 112 -14.30 -3.82 1.87
CA ARG A 112 -14.51 -4.85 2.91
C ARG A 112 -15.99 -5.26 2.98
N HIS A 113 -16.90 -4.29 3.09
CA HIS A 113 -18.34 -4.57 3.18
C HIS A 113 -18.86 -5.38 1.98
N TRP A 114 -18.41 -5.03 0.77
CA TRP A 114 -18.76 -5.72 -0.47
C TRP A 114 -18.23 -7.15 -0.43
N ALA A 115 -16.94 -7.35 -0.16
CA ALA A 115 -16.32 -8.68 -0.13
C ALA A 115 -16.99 -9.64 0.89
N GLU A 116 -17.32 -9.14 2.09
CA GLU A 116 -17.99 -9.91 3.15
C GLU A 116 -19.37 -10.46 2.76
N ARG A 117 -20.05 -9.80 1.82
CA ARG A 117 -21.45 -10.11 1.46
C ARG A 117 -21.60 -10.79 0.11
N ARG A 118 -20.48 -11.10 -0.54
CA ARG A 118 -20.48 -11.82 -1.82
C ARG A 118 -20.96 -13.25 -1.61
N SER A 119 -21.72 -13.76 -2.58
CA SER A 119 -22.15 -15.15 -2.64
C SER A 119 -21.02 -16.13 -3.03
N VAL A 120 -19.85 -15.61 -3.40
CA VAL A 120 -18.65 -16.37 -3.76
C VAL A 120 -17.45 -15.89 -2.94
N PRO A 121 -16.48 -16.77 -2.65
CA PRO A 121 -15.25 -16.37 -1.98
C PRO A 121 -14.61 -15.14 -2.63
N THR A 122 -14.42 -14.10 -1.83
CA THR A 122 -13.91 -12.80 -2.30
C THR A 122 -12.90 -12.24 -1.31
N ALA A 123 -11.68 -12.00 -1.77
CA ALA A 123 -10.62 -11.35 -1.01
C ALA A 123 -10.70 -9.82 -1.13
N HIS A 124 -10.51 -9.13 -0.02
CA HIS A 124 -10.23 -7.69 0.02
C HIS A 124 -8.73 -7.47 0.20
N ILE A 125 -8.11 -6.71 -0.70
CA ILE A 125 -6.68 -6.40 -0.68
C ILE A 125 -6.52 -4.87 -0.61
N SER A 126 -6.18 -4.34 0.57
CA SER A 126 -5.88 -2.92 0.70
C SER A 126 -4.42 -2.64 0.39
N LEU A 127 -4.17 -1.71 -0.54
CA LEU A 127 -2.81 -1.30 -0.86
C LEU A 127 -2.10 -0.68 0.35
N ASP A 128 -2.81 0.13 1.14
CA ASP A 128 -2.22 0.76 2.32
C ASP A 128 -1.75 -0.29 3.33
N ASP A 129 -2.54 -1.34 3.56
CA ASP A 129 -2.20 -2.42 4.49
C ASP A 129 -0.98 -3.23 3.98
N VAL A 130 -0.95 -3.56 2.69
CA VAL A 130 0.20 -4.24 2.07
C VAL A 130 1.47 -3.40 2.15
N ARG A 131 1.36 -2.08 2.02
CA ARG A 131 2.51 -1.17 2.18
C ARG A 131 3.02 -1.14 3.62
N GLU A 132 2.12 -1.20 4.60
CA GLU A 132 2.45 -1.26 6.03
C GLU A 132 3.13 -2.59 6.44
N TRP A 133 3.18 -3.61 5.59
CA TRP A 133 4.00 -4.81 5.84
C TRP A 133 5.50 -4.51 5.92
N VAL A 134 5.96 -3.41 5.31
CA VAL A 134 7.32 -2.92 5.51
C VAL A 134 7.40 -2.27 6.89
N GLN A 135 8.02 -2.96 7.86
CA GLN A 135 8.15 -2.47 9.23
C GLN A 135 9.47 -1.72 9.44
N SER A 136 10.61 -2.38 9.15
CA SER A 136 11.91 -1.72 9.15
C SER A 136 12.14 -1.00 7.82
N GLY A 137 12.54 0.28 7.89
CA GLY A 137 12.76 1.12 6.70
C GLY A 137 11.48 1.65 6.04
N PHE A 138 10.35 1.66 6.74
CA PHE A 138 9.11 2.24 6.23
C PHE A 138 9.26 3.73 5.88
N ALA A 139 8.98 4.11 4.64
CA ALA A 139 9.11 5.47 4.15
C ALA A 139 7.75 6.18 4.23
N ASN A 140 7.45 6.84 5.35
CA ASN A 140 6.15 7.44 5.61
C ASN A 140 5.86 8.63 4.66
N PRO A 141 4.79 8.60 3.83
CA PRO A 141 4.45 9.70 2.93
C PRO A 141 4.14 11.01 3.66
N GLN A 142 3.73 10.97 4.93
CA GLN A 142 3.51 12.17 5.74
C GLN A 142 4.82 12.89 6.08
N SER A 143 5.95 12.20 6.04
CA SER A 143 7.30 12.78 6.23
C SER A 143 7.86 13.40 4.95
N GLY A 144 7.11 13.37 3.85
CA GLY A 144 7.50 13.89 2.55
C GLY A 144 7.52 12.81 1.46
N TRP A 145 7.27 13.24 0.22
CA TRP A 145 7.33 12.34 -0.94
C TRP A 145 8.77 12.27 -1.48
N ASN A 146 9.37 11.09 -1.47
CA ASN A 146 10.72 10.83 -1.96
C ASN A 146 10.81 9.51 -2.78
N SER A 147 12.01 9.17 -3.25
CA SER A 147 12.27 7.95 -4.02
C SER A 147 11.87 6.68 -3.27
N ASP A 148 12.08 6.63 -1.96
CA ASP A 148 11.81 5.45 -1.14
C ASP A 148 10.30 5.24 -0.94
N THR A 149 9.58 6.34 -0.69
CA THR A 149 8.11 6.34 -0.60
C THR A 149 7.51 5.86 -1.92
N GLU A 150 7.99 6.39 -3.05
CA GLU A 150 7.54 5.98 -4.37
C GLU A 150 7.88 4.52 -4.67
N ALA A 151 9.08 4.06 -4.33
CA ALA A 151 9.50 2.67 -4.49
C ALA A 151 8.61 1.72 -3.67
N GLN A 152 8.28 2.07 -2.42
CA GLN A 152 7.40 1.29 -1.57
C GLN A 152 5.96 1.23 -2.11
N TYR A 153 5.42 2.33 -2.64
CA TYR A 153 4.12 2.31 -3.32
C TYR A 153 4.13 1.43 -4.57
N ARG A 154 5.17 1.53 -5.41
CA ARG A 154 5.33 0.68 -6.60
C ARG A 154 5.43 -0.81 -6.22
N LEU A 155 6.20 -1.12 -5.17
CA LEU A 155 6.32 -2.48 -4.65
C LEU A 155 4.98 -2.99 -4.11
N ALA A 156 4.27 -2.21 -3.31
CA ALA A 156 2.96 -2.57 -2.76
C ALA A 156 1.93 -2.86 -3.86
N ARG A 157 1.83 -2.02 -4.90
CA ARG A 157 0.96 -2.27 -6.08
C ARG A 157 1.27 -3.59 -6.75
N ARG A 158 2.56 -3.85 -6.99
CA ARG A 158 3.02 -5.07 -7.61
C ARG A 158 2.67 -6.29 -6.74
N THR A 159 2.89 -6.21 -5.43
CA THR A 159 2.51 -7.26 -4.46
C THR A 159 1.00 -7.50 -4.42
N CYS A 160 0.18 -6.45 -4.39
CA CYS A 160 -1.28 -6.56 -4.49
C CYS A 160 -1.71 -7.29 -5.76
N GLY A 161 -1.09 -6.96 -6.90
CA GLY A 161 -1.36 -7.64 -8.17
C GLY A 161 -0.95 -9.11 -8.17
N PHE A 162 0.21 -9.45 -7.59
CA PHE A 162 0.61 -10.86 -7.40
C PHE A 162 -0.41 -11.62 -6.54
N ALA A 163 -0.80 -11.06 -5.40
CA ALA A 163 -1.80 -11.65 -4.52
C ALA A 163 -3.14 -11.83 -5.23
N CYS A 164 -3.62 -10.80 -5.94
CA CYS A 164 -4.85 -10.86 -6.72
C CYS A 164 -4.80 -12.00 -7.75
N ARG A 165 -3.73 -12.12 -8.55
CA ARG A 165 -3.61 -13.20 -9.54
C ARG A 165 -3.58 -14.58 -8.89
N ASN A 166 -2.94 -14.71 -7.72
CA ASN A 166 -2.95 -15.95 -6.96
C ASN A 166 -4.37 -16.33 -6.51
N TYR A 167 -5.14 -15.39 -5.96
CA TYR A 167 -6.53 -15.63 -5.58
C TYR A 167 -7.41 -16.00 -6.77
N LEU A 168 -7.30 -15.26 -7.88
CA LEU A 168 -8.05 -15.56 -9.11
C LEU A 168 -7.74 -16.96 -9.65
N ALA A 169 -6.47 -17.37 -9.65
CA ALA A 169 -6.05 -18.70 -10.08
C ALA A 169 -6.63 -19.83 -9.22
N ASN A 170 -7.06 -19.52 -7.99
CA ASN A 170 -7.70 -20.46 -7.07
C ASN A 170 -9.21 -20.19 -6.92
N GLY A 171 -9.85 -19.50 -7.89
CA GLY A 171 -11.30 -19.30 -7.89
C GLY A 171 -11.83 -18.27 -6.88
N ILE A 172 -10.95 -17.49 -6.24
CA ILE A 172 -11.32 -16.44 -5.29
C ILE A 172 -11.35 -15.09 -6.03
N SER A 173 -12.49 -14.40 -5.99
CA SER A 173 -12.60 -13.03 -6.54
C SER A 173 -11.80 -12.04 -5.69
N CYS A 174 -11.41 -10.90 -6.25
CA CYS A 174 -10.68 -9.86 -5.53
C CYS A 174 -11.34 -8.49 -5.68
N ILE A 175 -11.36 -7.73 -4.60
CA ILE A 175 -11.49 -6.28 -4.61
C ILE A 175 -10.25 -5.65 -4.00
N ILE A 176 -9.67 -4.69 -4.72
CA ILE A 176 -8.45 -3.99 -4.34
C ILE A 176 -8.78 -2.51 -4.18
N ASP A 177 -8.36 -1.86 -3.09
CA ASP A 177 -8.49 -0.40 -2.95
C ASP A 177 -7.14 0.33 -2.98
N ASP A 178 -7.07 1.39 -3.79
CA ASP A 178 -5.87 2.24 -3.95
C ASP A 178 -6.28 3.69 -4.30
N ALA A 179 -5.41 4.64 -3.97
CA ALA A 179 -5.46 6.01 -4.48
C ALA A 179 -4.68 6.09 -5.80
N VAL A 180 -5.35 5.76 -6.91
CA VAL A 180 -4.81 5.89 -8.26
C VAL A 180 -5.17 7.26 -8.83
N PHE A 181 -4.16 8.08 -9.13
CA PHE A 181 -4.37 9.40 -9.70
C PHE A 181 -4.43 9.35 -11.24
N PRO A 182 -5.33 10.12 -11.89
CA PRO A 182 -5.45 10.16 -13.35
C PRO A 182 -4.25 10.85 -14.00
N ASP A 183 -3.60 11.79 -13.29
CA ASP A 183 -2.47 12.59 -13.75
C ASP A 183 -1.08 11.94 -13.53
N ARG A 184 -1.04 10.65 -13.15
CA ARG A 184 0.21 9.90 -12.90
C ARG A 184 0.30 8.62 -13.76
N PRO A 185 0.51 8.71 -15.08
CA PRO A 185 0.45 7.55 -15.98
C PRO A 185 1.41 6.41 -15.64
N ALA A 186 2.64 6.74 -15.19
CA ALA A 186 3.69 5.75 -14.91
C ALA A 186 3.32 4.75 -13.79
N ILE A 187 2.56 5.23 -12.80
CA ILE A 187 2.08 4.45 -11.64
C ILE A 187 0.54 4.40 -11.56
N GLY A 188 -0.12 4.78 -12.67
CA GLY A 188 -1.57 4.91 -12.77
C GLY A 188 -2.25 3.59 -13.15
N LEU A 189 -3.44 3.70 -13.73
CA LEU A 189 -4.28 2.54 -14.07
C LEU A 189 -3.59 1.51 -14.99
N GLY A 190 -2.69 1.96 -15.88
CA GLY A 190 -1.90 1.08 -16.74
C GLY A 190 -1.00 0.12 -15.95
N GLY A 191 -0.45 0.55 -14.81
CA GLY A 191 0.34 -0.31 -13.92
C GLY A 191 -0.51 -1.43 -13.32
N TRP A 192 -1.70 -1.09 -12.83
CA TRP A 192 -2.64 -2.07 -12.31
C TRP A 192 -3.08 -3.10 -13.36
N LYS A 193 -3.37 -2.66 -14.60
CA LYS A 193 -3.67 -3.58 -15.72
C LYS A 193 -2.52 -4.55 -15.99
N ARG A 194 -1.26 -4.10 -15.93
CA ARG A 194 -0.08 -5.00 -16.07
C ARG A 194 0.04 -5.97 -14.90
N HIS A 195 -0.29 -5.54 -13.68
CA HIS A 195 -0.15 -6.36 -12.49
C HIS A 195 -1.31 -7.32 -12.24
N ILE A 196 -2.52 -7.06 -12.73
CA ILE A 196 -3.67 -7.95 -12.50
C ILE A 196 -4.06 -8.66 -13.79
N GLY A 197 -4.14 -7.92 -14.89
CA GLY A 197 -4.58 -8.40 -16.19
C GLY A 197 -5.66 -7.52 -16.82
N PRO A 198 -5.96 -7.72 -18.11
CA PRO A 198 -6.89 -6.89 -18.87
C PRO A 198 -8.36 -7.03 -18.41
N GLY A 199 -8.71 -8.13 -17.72
CA GLY A 199 -10.05 -8.37 -17.18
C GLY A 199 -10.38 -7.63 -15.89
N MET A 200 -9.43 -6.89 -15.30
CA MET A 200 -9.66 -6.09 -14.10
C MET A 200 -10.65 -4.95 -14.39
N ILE A 201 -11.64 -4.78 -13.51
CA ILE A 201 -12.69 -3.77 -13.60
C ILE A 201 -12.34 -2.60 -12.68
N PRO A 202 -11.91 -1.43 -13.19
CA PRO A 202 -11.74 -0.23 -12.37
C PRO A 202 -13.09 0.44 -12.11
N VAL A 203 -13.31 0.85 -10.86
CA VAL A 203 -14.45 1.68 -10.44
C VAL A 203 -13.94 2.78 -9.53
N ILE A 204 -14.37 4.03 -9.77
CA ILE A 204 -13.93 5.19 -9.00
C ILE A 204 -15.05 5.62 -8.04
N LEU A 205 -14.74 5.77 -6.75
CA LEU A 205 -15.57 6.49 -5.79
C LEU A 205 -15.17 7.96 -5.76
N LEU A 206 -16.10 8.86 -6.10
CA LEU A 206 -15.89 10.32 -6.08
C LEU A 206 -17.03 11.05 -5.38
N PRO A 207 -17.11 10.99 -4.05
CA PRO A 207 -17.99 11.88 -3.30
C PRO A 207 -17.52 13.33 -3.39
N GLY A 208 -18.43 14.27 -3.13
CA GLY A 208 -18.15 15.70 -3.00
C GLY A 208 -17.12 16.00 -1.91
N LEU A 209 -16.41 17.12 -2.09
CA LEU A 209 -15.30 17.53 -1.22
C LEU A 209 -15.73 17.62 0.25
N ASP A 210 -16.88 18.22 0.53
CA ASP A 210 -17.39 18.39 1.90
C ASP A 210 -17.60 17.04 2.61
N THR A 211 -18.17 16.06 1.89
CA THR A 211 -18.35 14.69 2.42
C THR A 211 -17.00 14.03 2.71
N VAL A 212 -16.01 14.23 1.83
CA VAL A 212 -14.67 13.70 2.04
C VAL A 212 -13.98 14.33 3.25
N LEU A 213 -14.08 15.65 3.40
CA LEU A 213 -13.54 16.39 4.55
C LEU A 213 -14.19 15.94 5.85
N ALA A 214 -15.53 15.85 5.89
CA ALA A 214 -16.27 15.36 7.05
C ALA A 214 -15.89 13.91 7.42
N ARG A 215 -15.69 13.03 6.43
CA ARG A 215 -15.23 11.65 6.65
C ARG A 215 -13.78 11.62 7.15
N ASN A 216 -12.88 12.45 6.62
CA ASN A 216 -11.50 12.58 7.10
C ASN A 216 -11.44 13.12 8.53
N ALA A 217 -12.32 14.06 8.88
CA ALA A 217 -12.39 14.66 10.20
C ALA A 217 -12.77 13.66 11.32
N ARG A 218 -13.31 12.50 10.98
CA ARG A 218 -13.59 11.41 11.94
C ARG A 218 -12.42 10.43 12.11
N ARG A 219 -11.35 10.57 11.31
CA ARG A 219 -10.16 9.70 11.40
C ARG A 219 -9.20 10.22 12.46
N SER A 220 -8.42 9.29 13.02
CA SER A 220 -7.34 9.54 13.97
C SER A 220 -6.02 8.92 13.47
N GLY A 221 -4.90 9.34 14.07
CA GLY A 221 -3.57 8.84 13.75
C GLY A 221 -3.14 9.10 12.30
N ASN A 222 -2.27 8.22 11.79
CA ASN A 222 -1.62 8.37 10.47
C ASN A 222 -2.58 8.29 9.28
N ARG A 223 -3.85 7.88 9.49
CA ARG A 223 -4.87 7.82 8.44
C ARG A 223 -5.68 9.12 8.31
N ARG A 224 -5.51 10.07 9.24
CA ARG A 224 -6.04 11.44 9.15
C ARG A 224 -5.05 12.33 8.40
N LEU A 225 -5.50 12.98 7.33
CA LEU A 225 -4.73 13.97 6.59
C LEU A 225 -5.15 15.40 6.97
N SER A 226 -4.34 16.40 6.63
CA SER A 226 -4.79 17.79 6.75
C SER A 226 -5.89 18.09 5.72
N ASP A 227 -6.78 19.03 6.03
CA ASP A 227 -7.87 19.39 5.13
C ASP A 227 -7.37 19.92 3.78
N GLU A 228 -6.25 20.65 3.79
CA GLU A 228 -5.55 21.09 2.57
C GLU A 228 -5.06 19.91 1.72
N GLN A 229 -4.43 18.90 2.34
CA GLN A 229 -3.99 17.70 1.63
C GLN A 229 -5.18 16.91 1.08
N VAL A 230 -6.27 16.83 1.82
CA VAL A 230 -7.52 16.19 1.36
C VAL A 230 -8.07 16.90 0.14
N ALA A 231 -8.19 18.23 0.19
CA ALA A 231 -8.67 19.04 -0.93
C ALA A 231 -7.76 18.91 -2.16
N LEU A 232 -6.44 18.90 -1.97
CA LEU A 232 -5.48 18.70 -3.05
C LEU A 232 -5.65 17.32 -3.72
N ILE A 233 -5.76 16.25 -2.92
CA ILE A 233 -5.95 14.89 -3.43
C ILE A 233 -7.29 14.78 -4.17
N HIS A 234 -8.35 15.35 -3.60
CA HIS A 234 -9.69 15.36 -4.20
C HIS A 234 -9.70 16.09 -5.55
N GLY A 235 -9.14 17.30 -5.61
CA GLY A 235 -9.06 18.08 -6.84
C GLY A 235 -8.29 17.35 -7.95
N ARG A 236 -7.19 16.67 -7.62
CA ARG A 236 -6.46 15.84 -8.60
C ARG A 236 -7.27 14.63 -9.06
N MET A 237 -8.05 14.02 -8.17
CA MET A 237 -8.92 12.89 -8.48
C MET A 237 -10.13 13.28 -9.35
N ALA A 238 -10.56 14.55 -9.34
CA ALA A 238 -11.61 15.06 -10.23
C ALA A 238 -11.25 14.88 -11.73
N GLY A 239 -9.97 14.73 -12.07
CA GLY A 239 -9.54 14.38 -13.43
C GLY A 239 -10.15 13.07 -13.97
N TRP A 240 -10.70 12.20 -13.11
CA TRP A 240 -11.39 10.99 -13.54
C TRP A 240 -12.73 11.25 -14.24
N TYR A 241 -13.42 12.39 -14.02
CA TYR A 241 -14.74 12.66 -14.62
C TYR A 241 -14.74 12.55 -16.16
N ASN A 242 -13.62 12.87 -16.81
CA ASN A 242 -13.50 12.83 -18.26
C ASN A 242 -12.87 11.53 -18.80
N SER A 243 -12.73 10.50 -17.96
CA SER A 243 -12.01 9.26 -18.32
C SER A 243 -12.87 8.21 -19.03
N GLY A 244 -14.20 8.34 -18.98
CA GLY A 244 -15.14 7.32 -19.46
C GLY A 244 -15.16 6.04 -18.60
N LEU A 245 -14.51 6.04 -17.43
CA LEU A 245 -14.55 4.92 -16.48
C LEU A 245 -15.79 5.01 -15.57
N PRO A 246 -16.23 3.88 -14.98
CA PRO A 246 -17.32 3.86 -14.01
C PRO A 246 -17.01 4.74 -12.79
N ILE A 247 -17.86 5.73 -12.51
CA ILE A 247 -17.77 6.59 -11.33
C ILE A 247 -19.03 6.43 -10.48
N ILE A 248 -18.84 6.24 -9.17
CA ILE A 248 -19.89 6.28 -8.18
C ILE A 248 -19.68 7.53 -7.33
N ASP A 249 -20.58 8.50 -7.48
CA ASP A 249 -20.73 9.54 -6.47
C ASP A 249 -21.50 8.95 -5.27
N ASN A 250 -20.79 8.73 -4.17
CA ASN A 250 -21.36 8.23 -2.93
C ASN A 250 -21.47 9.32 -1.85
N THR A 251 -21.73 10.56 -2.25
CA THR A 251 -21.94 11.70 -1.35
C THR A 251 -23.11 11.44 -0.40
N GLN A 252 -24.23 10.96 -0.95
CA GLN A 252 -25.49 10.71 -0.24
C GLN A 252 -25.75 9.23 0.03
N LEU A 253 -24.80 8.36 -0.31
CA LEU A 253 -24.95 6.91 -0.14
C LEU A 253 -24.24 6.46 1.13
N ASP A 254 -24.89 5.56 1.87
CA ASP A 254 -24.24 4.80 2.91
C ASP A 254 -23.33 3.69 2.34
N VAL A 255 -22.72 2.89 3.22
CA VAL A 255 -21.80 1.82 2.81
C VAL A 255 -22.51 0.73 2.01
N ALA A 256 -23.71 0.31 2.43
CA ALA A 256 -24.47 -0.75 1.79
C ALA A 256 -25.02 -0.30 0.43
N GLU A 257 -25.53 0.93 0.35
CA GLU A 257 -25.99 1.56 -0.88
C GLU A 257 -24.85 1.74 -1.88
N THR A 258 -23.66 2.14 -1.41
CA THR A 258 -22.45 2.24 -2.24
C THR A 258 -22.04 0.86 -2.77
N ALA A 259 -22.08 -0.18 -1.94
CA ALA A 259 -21.78 -1.55 -2.37
C ALA A 259 -22.79 -2.07 -3.41
N ALA A 260 -24.09 -1.77 -3.24
CA ALA A 260 -25.11 -2.10 -4.22
C ALA A 260 -24.92 -1.32 -5.54
N ALA A 261 -24.48 -0.06 -5.48
CA ALA A 261 -24.11 0.71 -6.65
C ALA A 261 -22.90 0.08 -7.38
N LEU A 262 -21.91 -0.40 -6.62
CA LEU A 262 -20.76 -1.12 -7.16
C LEU A 262 -21.19 -2.40 -7.91
N ASP A 263 -22.10 -3.19 -7.36
CA ASP A 263 -22.65 -4.38 -8.05
C ASP A 263 -23.33 -4.01 -9.38
N ARG A 264 -24.15 -2.95 -9.40
CA ARG A 264 -24.80 -2.48 -10.64
C ARG A 264 -23.78 -2.07 -11.70
N MET A 265 -22.72 -1.38 -11.31
CA MET A 265 -21.64 -0.95 -12.20
C MET A 265 -20.88 -2.14 -12.79
N ILE A 266 -20.54 -3.12 -11.95
CA ILE A 266 -19.86 -4.35 -12.38
C ILE A 266 -20.76 -5.14 -13.32
N ALA A 267 -22.03 -5.34 -12.98
CA ALA A 267 -22.99 -6.07 -13.82
C ALA A 267 -23.18 -5.40 -15.19
N ALA A 268 -23.33 -4.07 -15.22
CA ALA A 268 -23.43 -3.32 -16.48
C ALA A 268 -22.18 -3.51 -17.35
N ARG A 269 -20.99 -3.44 -16.75
CA ARG A 269 -19.71 -3.62 -17.44
C ARG A 269 -19.53 -5.03 -18.01
N LEU A 270 -19.98 -6.05 -17.27
CA LEU A 270 -19.95 -7.45 -17.71
C LEU A 270 -20.96 -7.73 -18.83
N ALA A 271 -22.12 -7.07 -18.80
CA ALA A 271 -23.13 -7.15 -19.86
C ALA A 271 -22.78 -6.33 -21.13
N GLY A 272 -21.61 -5.67 -21.17
CA GLY A 272 -21.21 -4.81 -22.30
C GLY A 272 -22.06 -3.54 -22.45
N ARG A 273 -22.82 -3.16 -21.42
CA ARG A 273 -23.67 -1.97 -21.44
C ARG A 273 -22.82 -0.73 -21.12
N PRO A 274 -23.10 0.44 -21.73
CA PRO A 274 -22.44 1.68 -21.35
C PRO A 274 -22.77 1.98 -19.90
N VAL A 275 -21.73 2.26 -19.13
CA VAL A 275 -21.83 2.68 -17.73
C VAL A 275 -22.19 4.16 -17.73
N ARG A 276 -23.37 4.50 -17.22
CA ARG A 276 -23.83 5.89 -17.04
C ARG A 276 -23.55 6.33 -15.63
#